data_AF-A0A9X3XA70-F1
#
_entry.id   AF-A0A9X3XA70-F1
#
_cell.length_a   1.000
_cell.length_b   1.000
_cell.length_c   1.000
_cell.angle_alpha   90.00
_cell.angle_beta   90.00
_cell.angle_gamma   90.00
#
_symmetry.space_group_name_H-M   'P 1'
#
loop_
_entity.id
_entity.type
_entity.pdbx_description
1 polymer ?
#
loop_
_entity_poly.entity_id
_entity_poly.type
_entity_poly.pdbx_seq_one_letter_code
_entity_poly.pdbx_strand_id
1 'polypeptide(L)'
;MTTPNDVMDDAPSTRRVLPDTLERERAERTSQSAPAPRGALYEIVISYKEPTFAEHAGQEARTFRGTFRIEAADEDDARVRAVAEFRRIQASSSVGWSREIVDVTCRRADP
;
A
#
# COMPACT_ATOMS: atom_id res chain seq x y z
N MET A 1 28.21 -36.84 -67.62
CA MET A 1 27.61 -35.82 -66.72
C MET A 1 26.98 -36.62 -65.58
N THR A 2 27.37 -36.58 -64.31
CA THR A 2 28.28 -35.76 -63.50
C THR A 2 28.74 -36.64 -62.32
N THR A 3 29.94 -36.38 -61.83
CA THR A 3 30.63 -37.02 -60.69
C THR A 3 29.91 -36.91 -59.33
N PRO A 4 30.30 -37.73 -58.33
CA PRO A 4 29.72 -37.77 -56.98
C PRO A 4 30.44 -36.82 -56.00
N ASN A 5 29.73 -36.22 -55.04
CA ASN A 5 30.26 -35.80 -53.73
C ASN A 5 29.18 -35.14 -52.85
N ASP A 6 29.58 -34.90 -51.60
CA ASP A 6 29.01 -34.07 -50.52
C ASP A 6 28.09 -34.81 -49.52
N VAL A 7 28.56 -35.21 -48.33
CA VAL A 7 29.12 -34.45 -47.19
C VAL A 7 28.01 -33.82 -46.33
N MET A 8 27.85 -34.43 -45.15
CA MET A 8 27.54 -33.89 -43.83
C MET A 8 26.18 -33.23 -43.52
N ASP A 9 25.97 -33.19 -42.20
CA ASP A 9 25.17 -32.26 -41.41
C ASP A 9 23.70 -32.63 -41.17
N ASP A 10 23.15 -32.45 -39.98
CA ASP A 10 23.63 -32.29 -38.60
C ASP A 10 22.34 -32.40 -37.78
N ALA A 11 22.46 -32.73 -36.49
CA ALA A 11 21.34 -32.93 -35.60
C ALA A 11 20.34 -31.75 -35.59
N PRO A 12 19.06 -31.96 -35.17
CA PRO A 12 18.16 -30.84 -34.94
C PRO A 12 18.71 -29.95 -33.81
N SER A 13 19.32 -28.83 -34.21
CA SER A 13 19.82 -27.81 -33.29
C SER A 13 18.63 -27.15 -32.60
N THR A 14 18.33 -27.63 -31.39
CA THR A 14 17.53 -26.92 -30.39
C THR A 14 18.17 -25.58 -30.10
N ARG A 15 17.80 -24.56 -30.89
CA ARG A 15 18.16 -23.18 -30.62
C ARG A 15 17.40 -22.73 -29.37
N ARG A 16 18.03 -22.93 -28.21
CA ARG A 16 17.68 -22.33 -26.93
C ARG A 16 17.56 -20.81 -27.13
N VAL A 17 16.35 -20.30 -27.09
CA VAL A 17 16.10 -18.86 -26.96
C VAL A 17 16.47 -18.48 -25.52
N LEU A 18 17.47 -17.61 -25.38
CA LEU A 18 17.98 -17.12 -24.10
C LEU A 18 16.90 -16.26 -23.39
N PRO A 19 16.71 -16.40 -22.06
CA PRO A 19 15.70 -15.66 -21.29
C PRO A 19 16.01 -14.17 -21.05
N ASP A 20 17.10 -13.64 -21.62
CA ASP A 20 17.66 -12.33 -21.23
C ASP A 20 16.93 -11.11 -21.83
N THR A 21 16.03 -11.30 -22.80
CA THR A 21 15.30 -10.20 -23.44
C THR A 21 13.99 -9.83 -22.76
N LEU A 22 13.31 -10.77 -22.10
CA LEU A 22 12.04 -10.52 -21.42
C LEU A 22 12.20 -9.77 -20.08
N GLU A 23 13.35 -9.95 -19.41
CA GLU A 23 13.64 -9.27 -18.14
C GLU A 23 13.94 -7.78 -18.35
N ARG A 24 14.53 -7.39 -19.48
CA ARG A 24 14.78 -5.97 -19.81
C ARG A 24 13.50 -5.21 -20.15
N GLU A 25 12.59 -5.80 -20.91
CA GLU A 25 11.29 -5.16 -21.21
C GLU A 25 10.38 -5.03 -19.97
N ARG A 26 10.48 -5.95 -18.99
CA ARG A 26 9.80 -5.80 -17.69
C ARG A 26 10.43 -4.71 -16.82
N ALA A 27 11.75 -4.56 -16.85
CA ALA A 27 12.43 -3.52 -16.09
C ALA A 27 12.13 -2.10 -16.62
N GLU A 28 11.96 -1.94 -17.94
CA GLU A 28 11.75 -0.61 -18.53
C GLU A 28 10.33 -0.05 -18.36
N ARG A 29 9.30 -0.90 -18.13
CA ARG A 29 7.97 -0.43 -17.69
C ARG A 29 7.92 0.06 -16.25
N THR A 30 9.01 -0.08 -15.51
CA THR A 30 9.14 0.49 -14.15
C THR A 30 9.64 1.94 -14.20
N SER A 31 9.89 2.48 -15.40
CA SER A 31 10.29 3.87 -15.56
C SER A 31 9.08 4.80 -15.61
N GLN A 32 9.07 5.74 -14.67
CA GLN A 32 8.34 7.01 -14.69
C GLN A 32 6.85 6.95 -14.34
N SER A 33 6.54 6.42 -13.15
CA SER A 33 5.57 7.17 -12.35
C SER A 33 6.18 8.56 -12.13
N ALA A 34 5.59 9.59 -12.73
CA ALA A 34 5.87 10.98 -12.39
C ALA A 34 5.95 11.10 -10.85
N PRO A 35 6.81 11.97 -10.29
CA PRO A 35 6.76 12.22 -8.84
C PRO A 35 5.30 12.51 -8.52
N ALA A 36 4.69 11.66 -7.68
CA ALA A 36 3.33 11.89 -7.23
C ALA A 36 3.26 13.35 -6.79
N PRO A 37 2.22 14.11 -7.18
CA PRO A 37 2.10 15.50 -6.77
C PRO A 37 2.35 15.52 -5.26
N ARG A 38 3.31 16.35 -4.80
CA ARG A 38 3.68 16.42 -3.38
C ARG A 38 2.38 16.61 -2.63
N GLY A 39 1.94 15.55 -1.94
CA GLY A 39 0.63 15.52 -1.32
C GLY A 39 0.51 16.72 -0.39
N ALA A 40 -0.67 17.32 -0.29
CA ALA A 40 -0.89 18.27 0.77
C ALA A 40 -0.83 17.53 2.12
N LEU A 41 -0.32 18.22 3.15
CA LEU A 41 -0.39 17.70 4.50
C LEU A 41 -1.81 17.91 5.04
N TYR A 42 -2.40 16.86 5.58
CA TYR A 42 -3.70 16.88 6.22
C TYR A 42 -3.59 16.48 7.69
N GLU A 43 -4.36 17.13 8.54
CA GLU A 43 -4.56 16.74 9.92
C GLU A 43 -5.94 16.08 10.06
N ILE A 44 -5.95 14.85 10.54
CA ILE A 44 -7.13 14.01 10.68
C ILE A 44 -7.33 13.71 12.16
N VAL A 45 -8.51 14.02 12.69
CA VAL A 45 -8.90 13.66 14.04
C VAL A 45 -9.98 12.60 13.98
N ILE A 46 -9.66 11.41 14.46
CA ILE A 46 -10.57 10.27 14.61
C ILE A 46 -11.10 10.29 16.05
N SER A 47 -12.39 10.53 16.20
CA SER A 47 -13.09 10.38 17.48
C SER A 47 -13.57 8.94 17.63
N TYR A 48 -13.27 8.29 18.74
CA TYR A 48 -13.62 6.89 18.97
C TYR A 48 -14.02 6.60 20.42
N LYS A 49 -14.71 5.49 20.64
CA LYS A 49 -15.03 4.96 21.98
C LYS A 49 -14.30 3.63 22.22
N GLU A 50 -14.07 3.29 23.48
CA GLU A 50 -13.50 2.01 23.89
C GLU A 50 -14.51 1.23 24.76
N PRO A 51 -15.56 0.61 24.16
CA PRO A 51 -16.68 0.05 24.92
C PRO A 51 -16.28 -1.11 25.83
N THR A 52 -15.36 -1.98 25.39
CA THR A 52 -14.87 -3.09 26.24
C THR A 52 -14.06 -2.62 27.44
N PHE A 53 -13.34 -1.50 27.32
CA PHE A 53 -12.67 -0.87 28.46
C PHE A 53 -13.70 -0.28 29.42
N ALA A 54 -14.71 0.42 28.90
CA ALA A 54 -15.76 1.04 29.68
C ALA A 54 -16.53 -0.02 30.50
N GLU A 55 -16.90 -1.14 29.86
CA GLU A 55 -17.51 -2.29 30.52
C GLU A 55 -16.62 -2.85 31.63
N HIS A 56 -15.34 -3.12 31.32
CA HIS A 56 -14.38 -3.62 32.30
C HIS A 56 -14.20 -2.66 33.50
N ALA A 57 -14.19 -1.36 33.25
CA ALA A 57 -14.04 -0.32 34.28
C ALA A 57 -15.34 -0.02 35.05
N GLY A 58 -16.49 -0.57 34.62
CA GLY A 58 -17.80 -0.23 35.18
C GLY A 58 -18.19 1.23 34.93
N GLN A 59 -17.77 1.81 33.81
CA GLN A 59 -17.98 3.21 33.44
C GLN A 59 -18.70 3.33 32.11
N GLU A 60 -19.30 4.49 31.83
CA GLU A 60 -19.82 4.79 30.50
C GLU A 60 -18.69 5.00 29.48
N ALA A 61 -18.93 4.56 28.23
CA ALA A 61 -17.97 4.70 27.14
C ALA A 61 -17.81 6.17 26.72
N ARG A 62 -16.72 6.77 27.20
CA ARG A 62 -16.28 8.12 26.82
C ARG A 62 -15.70 8.17 25.41
N THR A 63 -15.78 9.34 24.79
CA THR A 63 -15.16 9.62 23.50
C THR A 63 -13.71 10.05 23.69
N PHE A 64 -12.81 9.37 22.98
CA PHE A 64 -11.38 9.67 22.85
C PHE A 64 -11.11 10.25 21.46
N ARG A 65 -9.91 10.84 21.29
CA ARG A 65 -9.45 11.40 20.01
C ARG A 65 -8.07 10.87 19.68
N GLY A 66 -7.89 10.40 18.45
CA GLY A 66 -6.60 10.09 17.84
C GLY A 66 -6.34 11.06 16.70
N THR A 67 -5.16 11.70 16.69
CA THR A 67 -4.77 12.67 15.67
C THR A 67 -3.68 12.10 14.78
N PHE A 68 -3.86 12.23 13.47
CA PHE A 68 -2.93 11.78 12.44
C PHE A 68 -2.56 12.96 11.54
N ARG A 69 -1.31 12.97 11.07
CA ARG A 69 -0.84 13.87 10.01
C ARG A 69 -0.41 13.04 8.83
N ILE A 70 -1.06 13.22 7.69
CA ILE A 70 -0.86 12.39 6.50
C ILE A 70 -0.66 13.30 5.29
N GLU A 71 0.42 13.07 4.55
CA GLU A 71 0.59 13.60 3.20
C GLU A 71 -0.24 12.76 2.24
N ALA A 72 -1.20 13.39 1.57
CA ALA A 72 -2.17 12.73 0.69
C ALA A 72 -2.48 13.58 -0.53
N ALA A 73 -3.05 12.96 -1.57
CA ALA A 73 -3.45 13.68 -2.78
C ALA A 73 -4.61 14.66 -2.50
N ASP A 74 -5.55 14.24 -1.66
CA ASP A 74 -6.75 14.98 -1.27
C ASP A 74 -7.23 14.55 0.13
N GLU A 75 -8.33 15.15 0.61
CA GLU A 75 -8.89 14.86 1.93
C GLU A 75 -9.45 13.44 2.06
N ASP A 76 -9.96 12.84 0.99
CA ASP A 76 -10.54 11.50 1.04
C ASP A 76 -9.44 10.44 1.19
N ASP A 77 -8.38 10.55 0.38
CA ASP A 77 -7.17 9.72 0.52
C ASP A 77 -6.58 9.85 1.94
N ALA A 78 -6.50 11.06 2.48
CA ALA A 78 -6.01 11.32 3.83
C ALA A 78 -6.86 10.59 4.89
N ARG A 79 -8.19 10.67 4.78
CA ARG A 79 -9.13 10.00 5.70
C ARG A 79 -9.00 8.48 5.62
N VAL A 80 -9.00 7.91 4.42
CA VAL A 80 -8.88 6.46 4.20
C VAL A 80 -7.60 5.94 4.83
N ARG A 81 -6.47 6.62 4.60
CA ARG A 81 -5.17 6.25 5.14
C ARG A 81 -5.11 6.42 6.65
N ALA A 82 -5.71 7.47 7.22
CA ALA A 82 -5.76 7.67 8.67
C ALA A 82 -6.58 6.58 9.36
N VAL A 83 -7.73 6.20 8.80
CA VAL A 83 -8.55 5.10 9.34
C VAL A 83 -7.83 3.76 9.24
N ALA A 84 -7.13 3.51 8.13
CA ALA A 84 -6.33 2.30 7.97
C ALA A 84 -5.20 2.24 9.02
N GLU A 85 -4.47 3.33 9.25
CA GLU A 85 -3.42 3.37 10.26
C GLU A 85 -3.98 3.25 11.68
N PHE A 86 -5.11 3.90 11.97
CA PHE A 86 -5.80 3.74 13.26
C PHE A 86 -6.16 2.28 13.55
N ARG A 87 -6.74 1.59 12.56
CA ARG A 87 -7.08 0.16 12.69
C ARG A 87 -5.83 -0.71 12.83
N ARG A 88 -4.74 -0.36 12.14
CA ARG A 88 -3.46 -1.05 12.27
C ARG A 88 -2.90 -0.92 13.70
N ILE A 89 -2.90 0.29 14.25
CA ILE A 89 -2.48 0.55 15.63
C ILE A 89 -3.36 -0.23 16.61
N GLN A 90 -4.68 -0.26 16.38
CA GLN A 90 -5.61 -1.05 17.17
C GLN A 90 -5.26 -2.53 17.17
N ALA A 91 -5.02 -3.12 16.00
CA ALA A 91 -4.64 -4.53 15.88
C ALA A 91 -3.31 -4.85 16.58
N SER A 92 -2.37 -3.90 16.62
CA SER A 92 -1.07 -4.07 17.30
C SER A 92 -1.10 -3.76 18.81
N SER A 93 -2.22 -3.28 19.35
CA SER A 93 -2.31 -2.81 20.73
C SER A 93 -2.40 -3.98 21.70
N SER A 94 -1.48 -4.08 22.64
CA SER A 94 -1.41 -5.16 23.63
C SER A 94 -2.54 -5.15 24.68
N VAL A 95 -3.34 -4.08 24.74
CA VAL A 95 -4.45 -3.94 25.71
C VAL A 95 -5.75 -4.61 25.25
N GLY A 96 -5.86 -4.98 23.97
CA GLY A 96 -7.01 -5.77 23.46
C GLY A 96 -8.37 -5.07 23.45
N TRP A 97 -8.45 -3.78 23.81
CA TRP A 97 -9.72 -3.06 23.81
C TRP A 97 -10.24 -2.84 22.40
N SER A 98 -11.51 -3.18 22.20
CA SER A 98 -12.26 -2.78 21.02
C SER A 98 -12.34 -1.25 20.96
N ARG A 99 -12.22 -0.71 19.75
CA ARG A 99 -12.37 0.72 19.45
C ARG A 99 -13.42 0.90 18.38
N GLU A 100 -14.38 1.78 18.63
CA GLU A 100 -15.45 2.12 17.70
C GLU A 100 -15.27 3.57 17.24
N ILE A 101 -15.08 3.78 15.94
CA ILE A 101 -14.98 5.12 15.36
C ILE A 101 -16.36 5.76 15.33
N VAL A 102 -16.47 6.96 15.92
CA VAL A 102 -17.72 7.75 16.00
C VAL A 102 -17.73 8.86 14.96
N ASP A 103 -16.59 9.50 14.73
CA ASP A 103 -16.48 10.61 13.78
C ASP A 103 -15.04 10.73 13.24
N VAL A 104 -14.91 11.23 12.02
CA VAL A 104 -13.62 11.50 11.39
C VAL A 104 -13.67 12.91 10.82
N THR A 105 -12.87 13.81 11.38
CA THR A 105 -12.68 15.15 10.84
C THR A 105 -11.34 15.23 10.14
N CYS A 106 -11.32 15.93 9.01
CA CYS A 106 -10.11 16.18 8.24
C CYS A 106 -10.03 17.66 7.93
N ARG A 107 -8.84 18.22 8.02
CA ARG A 107 -8.54 19.56 7.56
C ARG A 107 -7.18 19.57 6.89
N ARG A 108 -7.01 20.43 5.89
CA ARG A 108 -5.69 20.74 5.37
C ARG A 108 -4.85 21.37 6.49
N ALA A 109 -3.63 20.88 6.67
CA ALA A 109 -2.69 21.44 7.62
C ALA A 109 -1.83 22.49 6.91
N ASP A 110 -1.57 23.61 7.58
CA ASP A 110 -0.55 24.54 7.12
C ASP A 110 0.85 23.91 7.32
N PRO A 111 1.77 24.12 6.37
CA PRO A 111 3.13 23.57 6.40
C PRO A 111 4.00 24.14 7.53
#